data_AF-A0A7V9DVP7-F1
#
_entry.id   AF-A0A7V9DVP7-F1
#
_cell.length_a   1.000
_cell.length_b   1.000
_cell.length_c   1.000
_cell.angle_alpha   90.00
_cell.angle_beta   90.00
_cell.angle_gamma   90.00
#
_symmetry.space_group_name_H-M   'P 1'
#
loop_
_entity.id
_entity.type
_entity.pdbx_description
1 polymer ?
#
loop_
_entity_poly.entity_id
_entity_poly.type
_entity_poly.pdbx_seq_one_letter_code
_entity_poly.pdbx_strand_id
1 'polypeptide(L)'
;ASLIVRFGQRGRVGEAAIKPRARFAVEQIAPWVNPVEVDALPAPIAMRAGDSWASNLMVPAPLGGMAAPLALRGPRELAADRALLMRSLSGNRGEHWTPNERWLNRGR
;
A
#
# COMPACT_ATOMS: atom_id res chain seq x y z
N ALA A 1 -8.01 1.08 -19.47
CA ALA A 1 -7.96 2.55 -19.42
C ALA A 1 -6.82 2.99 -18.49
N SER A 2 -6.06 4.01 -18.85
CA SER A 2 -4.95 4.55 -18.04
C SER A 2 -5.40 5.82 -17.31
N LEU A 3 -5.03 5.95 -16.03
CA LEU A 3 -5.28 7.18 -15.25
C LEU A 3 -4.19 8.21 -15.59
N ILE A 4 -4.58 9.40 -16.06
CA ILE A 4 -3.64 10.49 -16.40
C ILE A 4 -3.55 11.47 -15.23
N VAL A 5 -2.32 11.83 -14.86
CA VAL A 5 -2.05 12.72 -13.73
C VAL A 5 -2.24 14.17 -14.14
N ARG A 6 -3.03 14.91 -13.36
CA ARG A 6 -3.12 16.38 -13.45
C ARG A 6 -2.26 17.07 -12.39
N PHE A 7 -2.25 16.53 -11.19
CA PHE A 7 -1.42 16.96 -10.06
C PHE A 7 -1.22 15.77 -9.11
N GLY A 8 -0.21 15.86 -8.25
CA GLY A 8 0.06 14.83 -7.24
C GLY A 8 1.50 14.85 -6.76
N GLN A 9 1.77 14.14 -5.66
CA GLN A 9 3.10 13.98 -5.09
C GLN A 9 3.29 12.55 -4.60
N ARG A 10 4.52 12.04 -4.71
CA ARG A 10 4.99 10.80 -4.11
C ARG A 10 5.73 11.08 -2.82
N GLY A 11 5.61 10.18 -1.85
CA GLY A 11 6.34 10.29 -0.58
C GLY A 11 5.89 11.46 0.30
N ARG A 12 4.62 11.87 0.20
CA ARG A 12 4.07 13.03 0.94
C ARG A 12 4.31 12.94 2.45
N VAL A 13 4.41 11.73 3.01
CA VAL A 13 4.75 11.50 4.42
C VAL A 13 6.10 12.10 4.85
N GLY A 14 7.03 12.31 3.92
CA GLY A 14 8.32 12.97 4.16
C GLY A 14 8.25 14.51 4.22
N GLU A 15 7.08 15.11 4.02
CA GLU A 15 6.87 16.56 4.18
C GLU A 15 7.05 16.97 5.65
N ALA A 16 7.82 18.04 5.91
CA ALA A 16 8.15 18.48 7.26
C ALA A 16 6.91 18.73 8.14
N ALA A 17 5.84 19.28 7.57
CA ALA A 17 4.59 19.52 8.27
C ALA A 17 3.81 18.24 8.64
N ILE A 18 4.12 17.11 7.98
CA ILE A 18 3.43 15.83 8.16
C ILE A 18 4.23 14.88 9.08
N LYS A 19 5.56 14.99 9.08
CA LYS A 19 6.46 14.14 9.88
C LYS A 19 6.04 13.98 11.36
N PRO A 20 5.62 15.03 12.10
CA PRO A 20 5.16 14.85 13.49
C PRO A 20 3.97 13.90 13.63
N ARG A 21 3.01 13.96 12.71
CA ARG A 21 1.82 13.09 12.70
C ARG A 21 2.18 11.67 12.28
N ALA A 22 3.10 11.53 11.33
CA ALA A 22 3.61 10.23 10.91
C ALA A 22 4.35 9.53 12.05
N ARG A 23 5.19 10.26 12.79
CA ARG A 23 5.89 9.75 13.99
C ARG A 23 4.89 9.27 15.04
N PHE A 24 3.90 10.10 15.36
CA PHE A 24 2.84 9.71 16.29
C PHE A 24 2.12 8.44 15.82
N ALA A 25 1.76 8.33 14.55
CA ALA A 25 1.14 7.13 14.02
C ALA A 25 2.06 5.90 14.21
N VAL A 26 3.35 6.00 13.87
CA VAL A 26 4.31 4.90 14.07
C VAL A 26 4.34 4.45 15.53
N GLU A 27 4.42 5.38 16.48
CA GLU A 27 4.40 5.08 17.91
C GLU A 27 3.12 4.35 18.37
N GLN A 28 1.97 4.69 17.78
CA GLN A 28 0.67 4.12 18.18
C GLN A 28 0.35 2.79 17.50
N ILE A 29 0.68 2.62 16.22
CA ILE A 29 0.19 1.49 15.41
C ILE A 29 1.31 0.54 14.93
N ALA A 30 2.57 0.98 14.98
CA ALA A 30 3.71 0.19 14.55
C ALA A 30 4.87 0.31 15.56
N PRO A 31 4.66 -0.08 16.83
CA PRO A 31 5.65 0.11 17.89
C PRO A 31 6.94 -0.70 17.69
N TRP A 32 6.98 -1.63 16.74
CA TRP A 32 8.18 -2.35 16.32
C TRP A 32 9.09 -1.55 15.37
N VAL A 33 8.67 -0.35 14.93
CA VAL A 33 9.47 0.56 14.09
C VAL A 33 10.01 1.69 14.95
N ASN A 34 11.28 2.04 14.80
CA ASN A 34 11.84 3.18 15.52
C ASN A 34 11.25 4.49 14.96
N PRO A 35 10.57 5.31 15.77
CA PRO A 35 9.92 6.54 15.28
C PRO A 35 10.90 7.55 14.66
N VAL A 36 12.18 7.48 14.99
CA VAL A 36 13.25 8.31 14.41
C VAL A 36 13.45 8.02 12.92
N GLU A 37 13.08 6.84 12.42
CA GLU A 37 13.16 6.50 10.99
C GLU A 37 12.31 7.44 10.10
N VAL A 38 11.24 8.04 10.66
CA VAL A 38 10.41 9.03 9.97
C VAL A 38 11.23 10.27 9.58
N ASP A 39 12.28 10.61 10.33
CA ASP A 39 13.12 11.78 10.05
C ASP A 39 13.99 11.58 8.82
N ALA A 40 14.39 10.34 8.53
CA ALA A 40 15.17 9.95 7.38
C ALA A 40 14.35 9.87 6.08
N LEU A 41 13.03 10.05 6.14
CA LEU A 41 12.19 9.99 4.94
C LEU A 41 12.57 11.11 3.95
N PRO A 42 12.72 10.76 2.65
CA PRO A 42 13.06 11.71 1.61
C PRO A 42 11.94 12.73 1.41
N ALA A 43 12.30 13.91 0.87
CA ALA A 43 11.33 14.94 0.55
C ALA A 43 10.31 14.44 -0.51
N PRO A 44 9.07 14.94 -0.48
CA PRO A 44 8.07 14.59 -1.48
C PRO A 44 8.51 14.96 -2.90
N ILE A 45 8.21 14.09 -3.87
CA ILE A 45 8.54 14.29 -5.28
C ILE A 45 7.25 14.57 -6.04
N ALA A 46 7.17 15.70 -6.75
CA ALA A 46 6.03 16.02 -7.60
C ALA A 46 5.87 14.99 -8.72
N MET A 47 4.62 14.61 -9.01
CA MET A 47 4.30 13.76 -10.16
C MET A 47 4.28 14.60 -11.44
N ARG A 48 4.70 13.98 -12.54
CA ARG A 48 4.69 14.52 -13.90
C ARG A 48 3.24 14.56 -14.40
N ALA A 49 2.71 15.76 -14.60
CA ALA A 49 1.40 15.95 -15.21
C ALA A 49 1.42 15.54 -16.69
N GLY A 50 0.32 15.00 -17.20
CA GLY A 50 0.22 14.47 -18.56
C GLY A 50 0.69 13.01 -18.70
N ASP A 51 1.55 12.54 -17.79
CA ASP A 51 1.93 11.13 -17.71
C ASP A 51 0.82 10.28 -17.06
N SER A 52 0.87 8.96 -17.32
CA SER A 52 0.02 8.02 -16.57
C SER A 52 0.44 7.93 -15.11
N TRP A 53 -0.53 7.61 -14.24
CA TRP A 53 -0.29 7.37 -12.82
C TRP A 53 0.75 6.24 -12.61
N ALA A 54 0.64 5.16 -13.38
CA ALA A 54 1.57 4.04 -13.31
C ALA A 54 3.01 4.44 -13.69
N SER A 55 3.17 5.23 -14.76
CA SER A 55 4.49 5.76 -15.17
C SER A 55 5.13 6.61 -14.07
N ASN A 56 4.31 7.39 -13.35
CA ASN A 56 4.78 8.22 -12.25
C ASN A 56 5.23 7.43 -11.02
N LEU A 57 4.72 6.20 -10.83
CA LEU A 57 5.06 5.38 -9.68
C LEU A 57 6.31 4.53 -9.88
N MET A 58 6.81 4.42 -11.11
CA MET A 58 8.00 3.64 -11.41
C MET A 58 9.21 4.28 -10.70
N VAL A 59 9.67 3.65 -9.61
CA VAL A 59 10.81 4.13 -8.84
C VAL A 59 12.08 3.71 -9.59
N PRO A 60 12.96 4.65 -9.98
CA PRO A 60 14.26 4.27 -10.52
C PRO A 60 14.96 3.38 -9.50
N ALA A 61 15.52 2.25 -9.93
CA ALA A 61 16.34 1.44 -9.04
C ALA A 61 17.42 2.34 -8.41
N PRO A 62 17.66 2.24 -7.09
CA PRO A 62 18.66 3.07 -6.45
C PRO A 62 20.01 2.91 -7.16
N LEU A 63 20.68 4.04 -7.39
CA LEU A 63 22.02 4.10 -7.96
C LEU A 63 23.00 3.53 -6.95
N GLY A 64 23.19 2.22 -6.99
CA GLY A 64 23.87 1.43 -5.97
C GLY A 64 23.21 0.07 -5.97
N GLY A 65 23.58 -0.76 -6.94
CA GLY A 65 22.94 -2.04 -7.23
C GLY A 65 22.75 -2.87 -5.96
N MET A 66 21.50 -2.98 -5.53
CA MET A 66 20.86 -4.02 -4.69
C MET A 66 19.61 -3.44 -4.02
N ALA A 67 18.66 -2.90 -4.80
CA ALA A 67 17.27 -2.97 -4.36
C ALA A 67 16.76 -4.37 -4.74
N ALA A 68 17.06 -5.36 -3.89
CA ALA A 68 16.26 -6.58 -3.92
C ALA A 68 14.81 -6.16 -3.66
N PRO A 69 13.82 -6.65 -4.41
CA PRO A 69 12.42 -6.36 -4.13
C PRO A 69 12.10 -6.90 -2.73
N LEU A 70 12.01 -6.00 -1.75
CA LEU A 70 11.61 -6.33 -0.38
C LEU A 70 10.15 -6.81 -0.32
N ALA A 71 9.39 -6.67 -1.42
CA ALA A 71 7.99 -7.05 -1.53
C ALA A 71 7.71 -8.57 -1.45
N LEU A 72 8.75 -9.43 -1.38
CA LEU A 72 8.51 -10.88 -1.40
C LEU A 72 9.35 -11.76 -0.44
N ARG A 73 9.99 -11.19 0.60
CA ARG A 73 10.81 -11.97 1.56
C ARG A 73 10.16 -12.21 2.94
N GLY A 74 8.84 -12.40 2.99
CA GLY A 74 8.26 -13.19 4.08
C GLY A 74 8.49 -14.68 3.81
N PRO A 75 8.59 -15.57 4.83
CA PRO A 75 8.48 -17.00 4.60
C PRO A 75 7.07 -17.27 4.05
N ARG A 76 6.95 -17.28 2.71
CA ARG A 76 5.76 -17.74 2.02
C ARG A 76 5.78 -19.26 2.11
N GLU A 77 5.13 -19.78 3.15
CA GLU A 77 4.67 -21.17 3.18
C GLU A 77 3.65 -21.34 2.06
N LEU A 78 4.14 -21.45 0.82
CA LEU A 78 3.32 -21.48 -0.41
C LEU A 78 2.26 -22.58 -0.34
N ALA A 79 2.56 -23.66 0.40
CA ALA A 79 1.64 -24.74 0.70
C ALA A 79 0.48 -24.30 1.62
N ALA A 80 0.75 -23.51 2.66
CA ALA A 80 -0.27 -22.98 3.57
C ALA A 80 -1.19 -21.98 2.85
N ASP A 81 -0.62 -21.08 2.06
CA ASP A 81 -1.38 -20.12 1.24
C ASP A 81 -2.28 -20.84 0.23
N ARG A 82 -1.75 -21.88 -0.42
CA ARG A 82 -2.51 -22.71 -1.36
C ARG A 82 -3.63 -23.48 -0.65
N ALA A 83 -3.39 -23.98 0.56
CA ALA A 83 -4.43 -24.66 1.34
C ALA A 83 -5.56 -23.71 1.75
N LEU A 84 -5.25 -22.47 2.14
CA LEU A 84 -6.23 -21.44 2.46
C LEU A 84 -7.07 -21.06 1.22
N LEU A 85 -6.44 -20.89 0.07
CA LEU A 85 -7.13 -20.62 -1.20
C LEU A 85 -8.05 -21.78 -1.59
N MET A 86 -7.56 -23.03 -1.53
CA MET A 86 -8.39 -24.18 -1.87
C MET A 86 -9.57 -24.32 -0.91
N ARG A 87 -9.39 -24.00 0.38
CA ARG A 87 -10.46 -23.97 1.38
C ARG A 87 -11.48 -22.86 1.12
N SER A 88 -11.06 -21.67 0.67
CA SER A 88 -12.00 -20.60 0.30
C SER A 88 -12.78 -20.94 -0.97
N LEU A 89 -12.18 -21.68 -1.90
CA LEU A 89 -12.83 -22.13 -3.13
C LEU A 89 -13.75 -23.34 -2.91
N SER A 90 -13.44 -24.19 -1.93
CA SER A 90 -14.25 -25.37 -1.58
C SER A 90 -15.36 -25.08 -0.58
N GLY A 91 -15.33 -23.92 0.09
CA GLY A 91 -16.39 -23.47 0.99
C GLY A 91 -17.68 -23.23 0.19
N ASN A 92 -18.78 -23.81 0.66
CA ASN A 92 -20.12 -23.58 0.13
C ASN A 92 -20.35 -22.07 -0.09
N ARG A 93 -20.71 -21.65 -1.31
CA ARG A 93 -21.02 -20.25 -1.67
C ARG A 93 -22.36 -19.76 -1.08
N GLY A 94 -22.76 -20.31 0.05
CA GLY A 94 -23.88 -19.84 0.85
C GLY A 94 -23.31 -19.03 2.00
N GLU A 95 -23.66 -17.74 2.06
CA GLU A 95 -23.31 -16.81 3.14
C GLU A 95 -21.90 -16.20 3.07
N HIS A 96 -21.53 -15.67 1.91
CA HIS A 96 -20.56 -14.56 1.90
C HIS A 96 -21.24 -13.32 2.50
N TRP A 97 -21.01 -13.08 3.78
CA TRP A 97 -21.39 -11.82 4.40
C TRP A 97 -20.54 -10.69 3.79
N THR A 98 -21.13 -9.89 2.88
CA THR A 98 -20.61 -8.56 2.57
C THR A 98 -21.45 -7.51 3.32
N PRO A 99 -20.83 -6.64 4.14
CA PRO A 99 -21.59 -5.61 4.86
C PRO A 99 -22.34 -4.61 3.95
N ASN A 100 -22.01 -4.56 2.65
CA ASN A 100 -22.57 -3.59 1.71
C ASN A 100 -23.85 -4.03 0.99
N GLU A 101 -24.17 -5.33 0.89
CA GLU A 101 -25.38 -5.80 0.20
C GLU A 101 -26.68 -5.39 0.88
N ARG A 102 -26.64 -5.17 2.20
CA ARG A 102 -27.80 -4.73 3.01
C ARG A 102 -28.28 -3.31 2.66
N TRP A 103 -27.42 -2.48 2.06
CA TRP A 103 -27.78 -1.12 1.67
C TRP A 103 -28.45 -1.05 0.29
N LEU A 104 -28.15 -1.98 -0.60
CA LEU A 104 -28.68 -2.00 -1.96
C LEU A 104 -30.14 -2.49 -2.03
N ASN A 105 -30.58 -3.32 -1.07
CA ASN A 105 -31.92 -3.91 -1.07
C ASN A 105 -32.99 -3.13 -0.27
N ARG A 106 -32.67 -1.94 0.28
CA ARG A 106 -33.62 -1.10 1.04
C ARG A 106 -34.36 -0.04 0.21
N GLY A 107 -34.15 -0.01 -1.10
CA GLY A 107 -34.71 1.00 -2.00
C GLY A 107 -35.73 0.47 -3.01
N ARG A 108 -36.48 -0.58 -2.70
CA ARG A 108 -37.58 -1.07 -3.56
C ARG A 108 -38.88 -1.17 -2.79
#